data_AF-A0A2E8WN22-F1
#
_entry.id   AF-A0A2E8WN22-F1
#
_cell.length_a   1.000
_cell.length_b   1.000
_cell.length_c   1.000
_cell.angle_alpha   90.00
_cell.angle_beta   90.00
_cell.angle_gamma   90.00
#
_symmetry.space_group_name_H-M   'P 1'
#
loop_
_entity.id
_entity.type
_entity.pdbx_description
1 polymer ?
#
loop_
_entity_poly.entity_id
_entity_poly.type
_entity_poly.pdbx_seq_one_letter_code
_entity_poly.pdbx_strand_id
1 'polypeptide(L)'
;MLNKLNLKQPANRIVRDVDEGISAAEEIGYPLVVRPSYVLGGRAMEIVYQPSELMSYLREAVVVTPDSPVLLDRFLDQAIEVDVDAVSDGEQVVIGAIMEHIEQAGVHSGDSACSLPPYSLSDVLIKEIERQVDALAKALNVVGLMNVQFAIQGEQIFVLEVNPRASRTVPFVSKCIGRSLAKIAARCMAGTSLADQGFTGPIEPERFHVKEAVFPFSKFPGVDPILGPEMKSTGEVMGVGRTFGEAYDKSQWAANDPIPQSGRVLLSVRDPDKDQLLPLAQDLLDLGFSLCATRGSASVIADAGLPVEPINKVVEGRPDITDAIKNHEIDLIINTTEGKQAIADSFAIRRTALQNNVYYTTTMAGGRAVVAALRHQGEIEVYCLQSLHEVIGERR
;
A
#
# COMPACT_ATOMS: atom_id res chain seq x y z
N MET A 1 -20.20 2.97 -16.81
CA MET A 1 -20.00 1.51 -16.93
C MET A 1 -20.27 0.82 -15.59
N LEU A 2 -19.57 1.20 -14.51
CA LEU A 2 -19.70 0.58 -13.18
C LEU A 2 -21.16 0.50 -12.68
N ASN A 3 -21.96 1.56 -12.83
CA ASN A 3 -23.39 1.54 -12.49
C ASN A 3 -24.19 0.47 -13.25
N LYS A 4 -23.85 0.18 -14.51
CA LYS A 4 -24.50 -0.89 -15.30
C LYS A 4 -24.13 -2.28 -14.78
N LEU A 5 -22.93 -2.43 -14.24
CA LEU A 5 -22.43 -3.67 -13.64
C LEU A 5 -22.77 -3.80 -12.15
N ASN A 6 -23.47 -2.81 -11.58
CA ASN A 6 -23.77 -2.71 -10.15
C ASN A 6 -22.51 -2.83 -9.26
N LEU A 7 -21.41 -2.22 -9.69
CA LEU A 7 -20.14 -2.16 -8.94
C LEU A 7 -20.02 -0.83 -8.21
N LYS A 8 -19.46 -0.86 -7.00
CA LYS A 8 -19.27 0.35 -6.19
C LYS A 8 -18.03 1.10 -6.65
N GLN A 9 -18.11 2.42 -6.57
CA GLN A 9 -17.00 3.36 -6.73
C GLN A 9 -17.09 4.35 -5.56
N PRO A 10 -15.97 4.93 -5.07
CA PRO A 10 -16.03 6.03 -4.12
C PRO A 10 -16.92 7.16 -4.66
N ALA A 11 -17.59 7.91 -3.78
CA ALA A 11 -18.34 9.09 -4.21
C ALA A 11 -17.38 10.05 -4.92
N ASN A 12 -17.69 10.45 -6.16
CA ASN A 12 -16.76 11.19 -6.99
C ASN A 12 -17.43 12.18 -7.96
N ARG A 13 -16.67 13.18 -8.40
CA ARG A 13 -17.07 14.17 -9.41
C ARG A 13 -15.87 14.56 -10.27
N ILE A 14 -16.11 14.80 -11.55
CA ILE A 14 -15.13 15.38 -12.46
C ILE A 14 -15.39 16.88 -12.51
N VAL A 15 -14.38 17.69 -12.19
CA VAL A 15 -14.46 19.14 -12.12
C VAL A 15 -13.53 19.81 -13.13
N ARG A 16 -13.95 20.94 -13.68
CA ARG A 16 -13.27 21.68 -14.76
C ARG A 16 -12.89 23.11 -14.38
N ASP A 17 -13.37 23.59 -13.25
CA ASP A 17 -12.97 24.85 -12.65
C ASP A 17 -13.01 24.78 -11.12
N VAL A 18 -12.54 25.86 -10.47
CA VAL A 18 -12.39 25.92 -9.02
C VAL A 18 -13.75 25.95 -8.31
N ASP A 19 -14.74 26.66 -8.86
CA ASP A 19 -16.05 26.84 -8.22
C ASP A 19 -16.87 25.54 -8.28
N GLU A 20 -16.82 24.84 -9.41
CA GLU A 20 -17.32 23.47 -9.56
C GLU A 20 -16.61 22.52 -8.58
N GLY A 21 -15.28 22.67 -8.44
CA GLY A 21 -14.46 21.94 -7.48
C GLY A 21 -14.96 22.03 -6.04
N ILE A 22 -15.21 23.25 -5.56
CA ILE A 22 -15.66 23.50 -4.19
C ILE A 22 -17.07 22.95 -3.97
N SER A 23 -17.99 23.18 -4.91
CA SER A 23 -19.37 22.70 -4.81
C SER A 23 -19.44 21.16 -4.82
N ALA A 24 -18.65 20.52 -5.68
CA ALA A 24 -18.53 19.07 -5.72
C ALA A 24 -17.92 18.50 -4.43
N ALA A 25 -16.95 19.17 -3.84
CA ALA A 25 -16.33 18.76 -2.60
C ALA A 25 -17.30 18.80 -1.41
N GLU A 26 -18.22 19.76 -1.35
CA GLU A 26 -19.28 19.82 -0.35
C GLU A 26 -20.28 18.65 -0.50
N GLU A 27 -20.57 18.25 -1.74
CA GLU A 27 -21.45 17.11 -2.02
C GLU A 27 -20.81 15.77 -1.64
N ILE A 28 -19.52 15.58 -1.96
CA ILE A 28 -18.79 14.32 -1.69
C ILE A 28 -18.38 14.21 -0.21
N GLY A 29 -17.92 15.32 0.37
CA GLY A 29 -17.39 15.42 1.73
C GLY A 29 -15.90 15.07 1.85
N TYR A 30 -15.21 15.74 2.78
CA TYR A 30 -13.78 15.54 3.10
C TYR A 30 -13.51 14.39 4.07
N PRO A 31 -12.34 13.74 4.02
CA PRO A 31 -11.23 13.98 3.10
C PRO A 31 -11.48 13.51 1.65
N LEU A 32 -10.79 14.15 0.70
CA LEU A 32 -10.87 13.90 -0.74
C LEU A 32 -9.51 13.49 -1.30
N VAL A 33 -9.50 12.62 -2.29
CA VAL A 33 -8.36 12.41 -3.17
C VAL A 33 -8.58 13.23 -4.42
N VAL A 34 -7.62 14.09 -4.74
CA VAL A 34 -7.65 14.92 -5.94
C VAL A 34 -6.72 14.32 -6.99
N ARG A 35 -7.27 14.05 -8.17
CA ARG A 35 -6.60 13.27 -9.23
C ARG A 35 -6.61 14.01 -10.56
N PRO A 36 -5.45 14.47 -11.04
CA PRO A 36 -5.35 15.00 -12.41
C PRO A 36 -5.68 13.90 -13.43
N SER A 37 -6.34 14.26 -14.52
CA SER A 37 -6.53 13.34 -15.65
C SER A 37 -5.23 13.16 -16.46
N TYR A 38 -5.10 12.03 -17.15
CA TYR A 38 -4.00 11.71 -18.09
C TYR A 38 -2.58 11.68 -17.49
N VAL A 39 -2.47 11.37 -16.19
CA VAL A 39 -1.18 11.17 -15.52
C VAL A 39 -0.94 9.68 -15.20
N LEU A 40 0.32 9.31 -15.01
CA LEU A 40 0.75 7.99 -14.52
C LEU A 40 1.52 8.18 -13.21
N GLY A 41 1.48 7.17 -12.33
CA GLY A 41 2.23 7.17 -11.07
C GLY A 41 1.67 8.10 -10.00
N GLY A 42 0.39 8.50 -10.12
CA GLY A 42 -0.24 9.42 -9.17
C GLY A 42 0.36 10.83 -9.19
N ARG A 43 0.96 11.25 -10.31
CA ARG A 43 1.63 12.56 -10.40
C ARG A 43 0.68 13.69 -10.01
N ALA A 44 1.13 14.51 -9.06
CA ALA A 44 0.35 15.61 -8.49
C ALA A 44 -0.98 15.17 -7.86
N MET A 45 -1.16 13.90 -7.48
CA MET A 45 -2.30 13.51 -6.64
C MET A 45 -2.07 13.98 -5.21
N GLU A 46 -3.14 14.43 -4.55
CA GLU A 46 -3.07 14.88 -3.16
C GLU A 46 -4.32 14.44 -2.38
N ILE A 47 -4.14 14.13 -1.09
CA ILE A 47 -5.25 13.95 -0.16
C ILE A 47 -5.50 15.29 0.53
N VAL A 48 -6.72 15.77 0.39
CA VAL A 48 -7.16 17.09 0.84
C VAL A 48 -8.17 16.90 1.97
N TYR A 49 -7.94 17.54 3.10
CA TYR A 49 -8.75 17.38 4.32
C TYR A 49 -9.67 18.57 4.58
N GLN A 50 -9.37 19.73 3.99
CA GLN A 50 -10.10 20.97 4.23
C GLN A 50 -10.33 21.79 2.94
N PRO A 51 -11.37 22.63 2.88
CA PRO A 51 -11.65 23.48 1.73
C PRO A 51 -10.50 24.41 1.31
N SER A 52 -9.74 24.94 2.27
CA SER A 52 -8.58 25.79 2.02
C SER A 52 -7.50 25.06 1.21
N GLU A 53 -7.26 23.78 1.55
CA GLU A 53 -6.29 22.94 0.87
C GLU A 53 -6.73 22.62 -0.57
N LEU A 54 -8.03 22.37 -0.79
CA LEU A 54 -8.59 22.14 -2.12
C LEU A 54 -8.41 23.37 -3.00
N MET A 55 -8.72 24.56 -2.45
CA MET A 55 -8.58 25.81 -3.19
C MET A 55 -7.14 26.09 -3.60
N SER A 56 -6.17 25.87 -2.71
CA SER A 56 -4.75 25.99 -3.05
C SER A 56 -4.35 25.00 -4.14
N TYR A 57 -4.76 23.73 -4.03
CA TYR A 57 -4.45 22.72 -5.03
C TYR A 57 -4.97 23.09 -6.43
N LEU A 58 -6.27 23.44 -6.55
CA LEU A 58 -6.91 23.73 -7.84
C LEU A 58 -6.42 25.02 -8.50
N ARG A 59 -5.78 25.93 -7.75
CA ARG A 59 -5.23 27.19 -8.27
C ARG A 59 -3.73 27.12 -8.55
N GLU A 60 -2.97 26.42 -7.70
CA GLU A 60 -1.52 26.53 -7.66
C GLU A 60 -0.82 25.26 -8.16
N ALA A 61 -1.36 24.08 -7.86
CA ALA A 61 -0.71 22.80 -8.18
C ALA A 61 -1.09 22.28 -9.57
N VAL A 62 -2.35 22.45 -9.96
CA VAL A 62 -2.87 22.01 -11.26
C VAL A 62 -3.78 23.09 -11.81
N VAL A 63 -3.37 23.73 -12.91
CA VAL A 63 -4.24 24.67 -13.63
C VAL A 63 -5.35 23.85 -14.27
N VAL A 64 -6.50 23.78 -13.61
CA VAL A 64 -7.68 23.09 -14.16
C VAL A 64 -8.14 23.87 -15.39
N THR A 65 -8.19 23.16 -16.51
CA THR A 65 -8.72 23.68 -17.77
C THR A 65 -9.76 22.71 -18.30
N PRO A 66 -10.66 23.14 -19.21
CA PRO A 66 -11.63 22.24 -19.83
C PRO A 66 -11.01 20.98 -20.45
N ASP A 67 -9.78 21.08 -20.95
CA ASP A 67 -9.02 19.99 -21.57
C ASP A 67 -8.21 19.15 -20.56
N SER A 68 -8.13 19.57 -19.30
CA SER A 68 -7.43 18.89 -18.20
C SER A 68 -8.30 18.86 -16.95
N PRO A 69 -9.39 18.06 -16.97
CA PRO A 69 -10.28 17.96 -15.82
C PRO A 69 -9.60 17.23 -14.66
N VAL A 70 -10.07 17.53 -13.45
CA VAL A 70 -9.62 16.91 -12.21
C VAL A 70 -10.74 16.04 -11.64
N LEU A 71 -10.42 14.82 -11.24
CA LEU A 71 -11.33 13.93 -10.54
C LEU A 71 -11.19 14.16 -9.02
N LEU A 72 -12.31 14.42 -8.36
CA LEU A 72 -12.43 14.44 -6.90
C LEU A 72 -13.07 13.12 -6.47
N ASP A 73 -12.36 12.34 -5.68
CA ASP A 73 -12.85 11.09 -5.09
C ASP A 73 -12.94 11.23 -3.58
N ARG A 74 -13.95 10.62 -2.95
CA ARG A 74 -13.98 10.42 -1.51
C ARG A 74 -12.77 9.57 -1.09
N PHE A 75 -11.97 10.08 -0.16
CA PHE A 75 -10.90 9.29 0.42
C PHE A 75 -11.47 8.18 1.32
N LEU A 76 -11.08 6.94 1.04
CA LEU A 76 -11.46 5.75 1.79
C LEU A 76 -10.39 5.48 2.85
N ASP A 77 -10.50 6.15 3.99
CA ASP A 77 -9.54 5.97 5.09
C ASP A 77 -9.57 4.54 5.64
N GLN A 78 -8.40 4.06 6.05
CA GLN A 78 -8.18 2.69 6.58
C GLN A 78 -8.70 1.55 5.69
N ALA A 79 -8.83 1.77 4.37
CA ALA A 79 -9.22 0.72 3.43
C ALA A 79 -8.00 -0.08 2.96
N ILE A 80 -8.16 -1.40 2.80
CA ILE A 80 -7.13 -2.27 2.22
C ILE A 80 -7.11 -2.07 0.71
N GLU A 81 -5.95 -1.76 0.13
CA GLU A 81 -5.80 -1.68 -1.33
C GLU A 81 -5.44 -3.05 -1.93
N VAL A 82 -6.02 -3.36 -3.08
CA VAL A 82 -5.81 -4.64 -3.78
C VAL A 82 -5.55 -4.39 -5.25
N ASP A 83 -4.47 -4.97 -5.78
CA ASP A 83 -4.20 -5.05 -7.21
C ASP A 83 -4.56 -6.44 -7.74
N VAL A 84 -5.26 -6.48 -8.86
CA VAL A 84 -5.57 -7.73 -9.57
C VAL A 84 -5.07 -7.67 -10.99
N ASP A 85 -4.13 -8.55 -11.33
CA ASP A 85 -3.67 -8.72 -12.71
C ASP A 85 -4.42 -9.89 -13.34
N ALA A 86 -5.00 -9.68 -14.52
CA ALA A 86 -5.75 -10.68 -15.26
C ALA A 86 -5.40 -10.68 -16.75
N VAL A 87 -5.64 -11.80 -17.42
CA VAL A 87 -5.49 -11.96 -18.87
C VAL A 87 -6.82 -12.36 -19.46
N SER A 88 -7.22 -11.72 -20.56
CA SER A 88 -8.41 -12.06 -21.34
C SER A 88 -8.02 -12.40 -22.78
N ASP A 89 -8.65 -13.40 -23.38
CA ASP A 89 -8.57 -13.65 -24.83
C ASP A 89 -9.77 -13.07 -25.60
N GLY A 90 -10.66 -12.36 -24.91
CA GLY A 90 -11.91 -11.80 -25.46
C GLY A 90 -13.13 -12.66 -25.19
N GLU A 91 -12.95 -13.95 -24.83
CA GLU A 91 -14.04 -14.85 -24.43
C GLU A 91 -13.92 -15.23 -22.96
N GLN A 92 -12.73 -15.70 -22.56
CA GLN A 92 -12.39 -16.10 -21.21
C GLN A 92 -11.48 -15.05 -20.54
N VAL A 93 -11.69 -14.88 -19.24
CA VAL A 93 -10.83 -14.08 -18.36
C VAL A 93 -10.22 -15.02 -17.33
N VAL A 94 -8.89 -14.95 -17.16
CA VAL A 94 -8.17 -15.71 -16.13
C VAL A 94 -7.40 -14.74 -15.25
N ILE A 95 -7.66 -14.83 -13.95
CA ILE A 95 -6.94 -14.09 -12.93
C ILE A 95 -5.51 -14.63 -12.84
N GLY A 96 -4.55 -13.74 -13.02
CA GLY A 96 -3.13 -14.05 -12.83
C GLY A 96 -2.77 -14.04 -11.35
N ALA A 97 -3.20 -13.01 -10.63
CA ALA A 97 -2.99 -12.86 -9.19
C ALA A 97 -3.92 -11.80 -8.58
N ILE A 98 -4.26 -12.00 -7.31
CA ILE A 98 -4.84 -10.99 -6.43
C ILE A 98 -3.78 -10.65 -5.39
N MET A 99 -3.34 -9.39 -5.35
CA MET A 99 -2.29 -8.91 -4.47
C MET A 99 -2.87 -7.95 -3.44
N GLU A 100 -2.71 -8.27 -2.17
CA GLU A 100 -3.13 -7.41 -1.06
C GLU A 100 -1.97 -6.48 -0.67
N HIS A 101 -2.20 -5.17 -0.64
CA HIS A 101 -1.19 -4.22 -0.18
C HIS A 101 -1.05 -4.30 1.34
N ILE A 102 0.17 -4.03 1.82
CA ILE A 102 0.41 -3.86 3.25
C ILE A 102 -0.10 -2.47 3.64
N GLU A 103 0.37 -1.41 2.98
CA GLU A 103 -0.13 -0.06 3.19
C GLU A 103 -1.60 0.08 2.75
N GLN A 104 -2.34 0.92 3.47
CA GLN A 104 -3.73 1.23 3.16
C GLN A 104 -3.87 2.08 1.89
N ALA A 105 -5.07 2.05 1.30
CA ALA A 105 -5.44 2.92 0.20
C ALA A 105 -5.16 4.39 0.54
N GLY A 106 -4.47 5.09 -0.37
CA GLY A 106 -3.93 6.43 -0.14
C GLY A 106 -2.41 6.48 -0.13
N VAL A 107 -1.75 5.35 0.10
CA VAL A 107 -0.37 5.13 -0.35
C VAL A 107 -0.45 4.54 -1.75
N HIS A 108 0.31 5.13 -2.69
CA HIS A 108 0.27 4.71 -4.07
C HIS A 108 0.77 3.25 -4.25
N SER A 109 0.04 2.43 -5.01
CA SER A 109 0.35 1.01 -5.29
C SER A 109 1.79 0.67 -5.69
N GLY A 110 2.46 1.62 -6.35
CA GLY A 110 3.88 1.51 -6.69
C GLY A 110 4.83 1.54 -5.50
N ASP A 111 4.48 2.30 -4.46
CA ASP A 111 5.26 2.48 -3.23
C ASP A 111 4.81 1.53 -2.11
N SER A 112 3.60 0.99 -2.18
CA SER A 112 3.14 -0.02 -1.22
C SER A 112 3.89 -1.34 -1.38
N ALA A 113 4.21 -1.98 -0.26
CA ALA A 113 4.50 -3.40 -0.26
C ALA A 113 3.20 -4.17 -0.59
N CYS A 114 3.31 -5.35 -1.18
CA CYS A 114 2.14 -6.21 -1.41
C CYS A 114 2.45 -7.69 -1.30
N SER A 115 1.43 -8.48 -0.96
CA SER A 115 1.50 -9.92 -0.74
C SER A 115 0.71 -10.69 -1.79
N LEU A 116 1.29 -11.80 -2.26
CA LEU A 116 0.63 -12.84 -3.03
C LEU A 116 0.94 -14.21 -2.38
N PRO A 117 -0.07 -14.98 -1.92
CA PRO A 117 -1.50 -14.62 -1.87
C PRO A 117 -1.80 -13.47 -0.89
N PRO A 118 -3.04 -12.92 -0.91
CA PRO A 118 -3.54 -12.06 0.15
C PRO A 118 -3.31 -12.70 1.54
N TYR A 119 -2.93 -11.90 2.52
CA TYR A 119 -2.54 -12.37 3.86
C TYR A 119 -3.64 -12.16 4.91
N SER A 120 -4.63 -11.30 4.64
CA SER A 120 -5.73 -11.00 5.56
C SER A 120 -7.12 -11.01 4.92
N LEU A 121 -7.24 -10.96 3.59
CA LEU A 121 -8.53 -11.01 2.91
C LEU A 121 -9.23 -12.36 3.08
N SER A 122 -10.56 -12.32 3.26
CA SER A 122 -11.38 -13.52 3.33
C SER A 122 -11.67 -14.11 1.95
N ASP A 123 -11.90 -15.43 1.89
CA ASP A 123 -12.29 -16.12 0.65
C ASP A 123 -13.55 -15.55 0.00
N VAL A 124 -14.46 -14.99 0.80
CA VAL A 124 -15.68 -14.35 0.32
C VAL A 124 -15.35 -13.08 -0.46
N LEU A 125 -14.45 -12.25 0.08
CA LEU A 125 -13.99 -11.03 -0.59
C LEU A 125 -13.20 -11.39 -1.85
N ILE A 126 -12.32 -12.39 -1.78
CA ILE A 126 -11.53 -12.87 -2.93
C ILE A 126 -12.45 -13.29 -4.08
N LYS A 127 -13.46 -14.14 -3.82
CA LYS A 127 -14.41 -14.57 -4.86
C LYS A 127 -15.22 -13.44 -5.46
N GLU A 128 -15.60 -12.46 -4.64
CA GLU A 128 -16.32 -11.28 -5.14
C GLU A 128 -15.41 -10.41 -6.01
N ILE A 129 -14.13 -10.24 -5.65
CA ILE A 129 -13.13 -9.56 -6.48
C ILE A 129 -12.98 -10.26 -7.83
N GLU A 130 -12.84 -11.60 -7.86
CA GLU A 130 -12.74 -12.38 -9.10
C GLU A 130 -13.95 -12.14 -10.01
N ARG A 131 -15.16 -12.18 -9.43
CA ARG A 131 -16.42 -11.91 -10.16
C ARG A 131 -16.44 -10.50 -10.75
N GLN A 132 -15.99 -9.49 -9.99
CA GLN A 132 -15.95 -8.10 -10.46
C GLN A 132 -14.94 -7.92 -11.59
N VAL A 133 -13.77 -8.55 -11.51
CA VAL A 133 -12.74 -8.50 -12.55
C VAL A 133 -13.22 -9.14 -13.85
N ASP A 134 -13.85 -10.31 -13.80
CA ASP A 134 -14.45 -10.94 -14.98
C ASP A 134 -15.51 -10.03 -15.65
N ALA A 135 -16.40 -9.43 -14.85
CA ALA A 135 -17.43 -8.52 -15.35
C ALA A 135 -16.82 -7.25 -15.99
N LEU A 136 -15.78 -6.69 -15.38
CA LEU A 136 -15.06 -5.50 -15.90
C LEU A 136 -14.34 -5.82 -17.21
N ALA A 137 -13.63 -6.94 -17.28
CA ALA A 137 -12.90 -7.39 -18.46
C ALA A 137 -13.83 -7.51 -19.68
N LYS A 138 -14.98 -8.18 -19.49
CA LYS A 138 -16.00 -8.36 -20.53
C LYS A 138 -16.63 -7.04 -20.95
N ALA A 139 -16.99 -6.18 -19.99
CA ALA A 139 -17.59 -4.88 -20.29
C ALA A 139 -16.66 -3.94 -21.06
N LEU A 140 -15.35 -4.07 -20.85
CA LEU A 140 -14.31 -3.29 -21.53
C LEU A 140 -13.80 -3.95 -22.82
N ASN A 141 -14.25 -5.16 -23.16
CA ASN A 141 -13.77 -5.97 -24.29
C ASN A 141 -12.24 -6.14 -24.28
N VAL A 142 -11.68 -6.44 -23.10
CA VAL A 142 -10.24 -6.62 -22.94
C VAL A 142 -9.76 -7.83 -23.74
N VAL A 143 -8.69 -7.64 -24.51
CA VAL A 143 -7.89 -8.72 -25.12
C VAL A 143 -6.43 -8.46 -24.76
N GLY A 144 -5.81 -9.41 -24.04
CA GLY A 144 -4.48 -9.26 -23.44
C GLY A 144 -4.55 -9.01 -21.94
N LEU A 145 -3.63 -8.18 -21.43
CA LEU A 145 -3.51 -7.89 -19.99
C LEU A 145 -4.48 -6.80 -19.56
N MET A 146 -4.97 -6.94 -18.34
CA MET A 146 -5.57 -5.85 -17.58
C MET A 146 -5.16 -5.90 -16.12
N ASN A 147 -5.24 -4.75 -15.48
CA ASN A 147 -5.07 -4.58 -14.05
C ASN A 147 -6.29 -3.84 -13.48
N VAL A 148 -6.76 -4.27 -12.32
CA VAL A 148 -7.84 -3.61 -11.59
C VAL A 148 -7.36 -3.32 -10.18
N GLN A 149 -7.59 -2.08 -9.72
CA GLN A 149 -7.31 -1.68 -8.35
C GLN A 149 -8.61 -1.51 -7.58
N PHE A 150 -8.65 -2.10 -6.38
CA PHE A 150 -9.78 -2.01 -5.46
C PHE A 150 -9.35 -1.43 -4.12
N ALA A 151 -10.29 -0.80 -3.43
CA ALA A 151 -10.21 -0.50 -2.01
C ALA A 151 -11.29 -1.27 -1.26
N ILE A 152 -10.93 -1.92 -0.16
CA ILE A 152 -11.82 -2.75 0.65
C ILE A 152 -11.97 -2.11 2.03
N GLN A 153 -13.20 -1.76 2.39
CA GLN A 153 -13.55 -1.20 3.68
C GLN A 153 -14.64 -2.04 4.33
N GLY A 154 -14.26 -2.82 5.35
CA GLY A 154 -15.11 -3.89 5.90
C GLY A 154 -15.45 -4.91 4.82
N GLU A 155 -16.73 -5.12 4.54
CA GLU A 155 -17.20 -6.03 3.48
C GLU A 155 -17.43 -5.33 2.14
N GLN A 156 -17.17 -4.02 2.04
CA GLN A 156 -17.44 -3.24 0.84
C GLN A 156 -16.20 -3.16 -0.07
N ILE A 157 -16.35 -3.61 -1.32
CA ILE A 157 -15.34 -3.52 -2.37
C ILE A 157 -15.66 -2.33 -3.27
N PHE A 158 -14.73 -1.40 -3.39
CA PHE A 158 -14.81 -0.21 -4.25
C PHE A 158 -13.79 -0.31 -5.37
N VAL A 159 -14.22 -0.12 -6.62
CA VAL A 159 -13.32 -0.02 -7.78
C VAL A 159 -12.64 1.35 -7.74
N LEU A 160 -11.30 1.37 -7.71
CA LEU A 160 -10.51 2.59 -7.80
C LEU A 160 -10.24 2.95 -9.26
N GLU A 161 -9.62 2.04 -10.00
CA GLU A 161 -9.34 2.20 -11.42
C GLU A 161 -9.21 0.86 -12.15
N VAL A 162 -9.35 0.90 -13.48
CA VAL A 162 -9.09 -0.23 -14.36
C VAL A 162 -8.10 0.20 -15.44
N ASN A 163 -6.98 -0.51 -15.52
CA ASN A 163 -5.94 -0.32 -16.51
C ASN A 163 -6.02 -1.46 -17.55
N PRO A 164 -6.62 -1.25 -18.74
CA PRO A 164 -6.71 -2.28 -19.79
C PRO A 164 -5.37 -2.43 -20.54
N ARG A 165 -4.30 -2.68 -19.78
CA ARG A 165 -2.91 -2.80 -20.23
C ARG A 165 -2.11 -3.59 -19.21
N ALA A 166 -0.86 -3.88 -19.55
CA ALA A 166 0.11 -4.37 -18.57
C ALA A 166 0.33 -3.36 -17.44
N SER A 167 0.32 -3.84 -16.19
CA SER A 167 0.74 -3.13 -14.99
C SER A 167 2.21 -3.41 -14.68
N ARG A 168 2.77 -2.66 -13.73
CA ARG A 168 4.13 -2.88 -13.24
C ARG A 168 4.29 -4.18 -12.44
N THR A 169 3.21 -4.74 -11.91
CA THR A 169 3.18 -5.96 -11.09
C THR A 169 3.25 -7.25 -11.91
N VAL A 170 3.00 -7.20 -13.23
CA VAL A 170 3.03 -8.36 -14.12
C VAL A 170 4.33 -9.20 -14.02
N PRO A 171 5.54 -8.61 -13.95
CA PRO A 171 6.77 -9.37 -13.75
C PRO A 171 6.80 -10.07 -12.38
N PHE A 172 6.44 -9.38 -11.29
CA PHE A 172 6.34 -9.96 -9.95
C PHE A 172 5.37 -11.14 -9.94
N VAL A 173 4.15 -10.96 -10.44
CA VAL A 173 3.13 -12.01 -10.54
C VAL A 173 3.66 -13.20 -11.34
N SER A 174 4.26 -12.93 -12.50
CA SER A 174 4.82 -13.98 -13.37
C SER A 174 5.92 -14.80 -12.69
N LYS A 175 6.69 -14.20 -11.77
CA LYS A 175 7.70 -14.88 -10.97
C LYS A 175 7.10 -15.71 -9.84
N CYS A 176 5.99 -15.28 -9.26
CA CYS A 176 5.30 -16.05 -8.23
C CYS A 176 4.63 -17.31 -8.81
N ILE A 177 3.93 -17.18 -9.93
CA ILE A 177 3.12 -18.28 -10.48
C ILE A 177 3.85 -19.17 -11.51
N GLY A 178 5.11 -18.87 -11.83
CA GLY A 178 5.90 -19.64 -12.79
C GLY A 178 5.45 -19.54 -14.25
N ARG A 179 4.52 -18.64 -14.57
CA ARG A 179 3.98 -18.42 -15.92
C ARG A 179 4.11 -16.96 -16.30
N SER A 180 4.71 -16.70 -17.46
CA SER A 180 4.83 -15.33 -17.98
C SER A 180 3.48 -14.84 -18.50
N LEU A 181 2.80 -14.03 -17.69
CA LEU A 181 1.52 -13.42 -18.09
C LEU A 181 1.68 -12.54 -19.33
N ALA A 182 2.80 -11.81 -19.44
CA ALA A 182 3.11 -11.02 -20.63
C ALA A 182 3.18 -11.87 -21.92
N LYS A 183 3.82 -13.06 -21.88
CA LYS A 183 3.84 -13.97 -23.03
C LYS A 183 2.46 -14.53 -23.35
N ILE A 184 1.68 -14.87 -22.32
CA ILE A 184 0.32 -15.42 -22.49
C ILE A 184 -0.59 -14.39 -23.14
N ALA A 185 -0.61 -13.18 -22.59
CA ALA A 185 -1.41 -12.08 -23.10
C ALA A 185 -0.99 -11.63 -24.50
N ALA A 186 0.31 -11.60 -24.81
CA ALA A 186 0.80 -11.29 -26.15
C ALA A 186 0.27 -12.30 -27.20
N ARG A 187 0.18 -13.58 -26.83
CA ARG A 187 -0.38 -14.62 -27.69
C ARG A 187 -1.91 -14.51 -27.82
N CYS A 188 -2.61 -14.13 -26.75
CA CYS A 188 -4.04 -13.79 -26.82
C CYS A 188 -4.30 -12.65 -27.81
N MET A 189 -3.51 -11.57 -27.73
CA MET A 189 -3.61 -10.46 -28.68
C MET A 189 -3.27 -10.86 -30.13
N ALA A 190 -2.47 -11.91 -30.32
CA ALA A 190 -2.16 -12.48 -31.63
C ALA A 190 -3.17 -13.54 -32.11
N GLY A 191 -4.21 -13.84 -31.32
CA GLY A 191 -5.30 -14.77 -31.68
C GLY A 191 -5.15 -16.20 -31.16
N THR A 192 -4.21 -16.48 -30.24
CA THR A 192 -4.13 -17.79 -29.56
C THR A 192 -4.93 -17.74 -28.26
N SER A 193 -5.97 -18.57 -28.13
CA SER A 193 -6.84 -18.58 -26.94
C SER A 193 -6.10 -18.96 -25.65
N LEU A 194 -6.68 -18.64 -24.49
CA LEU A 194 -6.19 -19.08 -23.19
C LEU A 194 -6.23 -20.61 -23.04
N ALA A 195 -7.25 -21.24 -23.63
CA ALA A 195 -7.41 -22.69 -23.68
C ALA A 195 -6.25 -23.36 -24.44
N ASP A 196 -5.91 -22.86 -25.64
CA ASP A 196 -4.80 -23.40 -26.45
C ASP A 196 -3.43 -23.23 -25.76
N GLN A 197 -3.32 -22.26 -24.84
CA GLN A 197 -2.12 -22.01 -24.04
C GLN A 197 -2.07 -22.78 -22.72
N GLY A 198 -3.11 -23.57 -22.39
CA GLY A 198 -3.21 -24.28 -21.11
C GLY A 198 -3.18 -23.33 -19.90
N PHE A 199 -3.77 -22.15 -20.03
CA PHE A 199 -3.90 -21.16 -18.96
C PHE A 199 -5.38 -20.82 -18.76
N THR A 200 -6.14 -21.77 -18.21
CA THR A 200 -7.60 -21.72 -18.10
C THR A 200 -8.12 -21.39 -16.69
N GLY A 201 -7.22 -21.14 -15.74
CA GLY A 201 -7.55 -20.83 -14.35
C GLY A 201 -6.35 -20.28 -13.57
N PRO A 202 -6.60 -19.68 -12.40
CA PRO A 202 -5.55 -19.10 -11.57
C PRO A 202 -4.55 -20.16 -11.09
N ILE A 203 -3.34 -19.71 -10.76
CA ILE A 203 -2.29 -20.53 -10.17
C ILE A 203 -2.00 -19.97 -8.79
N GLU A 204 -2.33 -20.75 -7.76
CA GLU A 204 -2.05 -20.37 -6.38
C GLU A 204 -0.64 -20.85 -5.98
N PRO A 205 0.28 -19.94 -5.61
CA PRO A 205 1.57 -20.33 -5.08
C PRO A 205 1.44 -20.92 -3.68
N GLU A 206 2.26 -21.92 -3.34
CA GLU A 206 2.29 -22.56 -2.01
C GLU A 206 2.91 -21.69 -0.91
N ARG A 207 3.54 -20.60 -1.31
CA ARG A 207 4.35 -19.73 -0.46
C ARG A 207 3.87 -18.31 -0.61
N PHE A 208 4.15 -17.53 0.44
CA PHE A 208 3.99 -16.10 0.38
C PHE A 208 5.13 -15.49 -0.40
N HIS A 209 4.75 -14.60 -1.30
CA HIS A 209 5.63 -13.74 -2.07
C HIS A 209 5.28 -12.30 -1.70
N VAL A 210 6.25 -11.56 -1.19
CA VAL A 210 6.06 -10.16 -0.81
C VAL A 210 6.93 -9.28 -1.70
N LYS A 211 6.30 -8.32 -2.38
CA LYS A 211 6.99 -7.23 -3.08
C LYS A 211 7.20 -6.09 -2.09
N GLU A 212 8.40 -5.53 -2.01
CA GLU A 212 8.68 -4.29 -1.28
C GLU A 212 9.32 -3.27 -2.23
N ALA A 213 9.02 -1.99 -2.02
CA ALA A 213 9.52 -0.87 -2.80
C ALA A 213 10.87 -0.35 -2.27
N VAL A 214 11.72 0.13 -3.18
CA VAL A 214 13.01 0.75 -2.86
C VAL A 214 12.96 2.24 -3.15
N PHE A 215 13.30 3.05 -2.15
CA PHE A 215 13.12 4.49 -2.18
C PHE A 215 14.43 5.28 -2.35
N PRO A 216 14.41 6.39 -3.11
CA PRO A 216 15.58 7.23 -3.32
C PRO A 216 15.76 8.32 -2.23
N PHE A 217 15.04 8.27 -1.11
CA PHE A 217 15.03 9.36 -0.12
C PHE A 217 16.42 9.74 0.40
N SER A 218 17.31 8.76 0.57
CA SER A 218 18.71 9.00 0.99
C SER A 218 19.51 9.85 0.00
N LYS A 219 19.06 9.95 -1.26
CA LYS A 219 19.67 10.82 -2.29
C LYS A 219 19.17 12.27 -2.22
N PHE A 220 18.07 12.53 -1.51
CA PHE A 220 17.40 13.83 -1.47
C PHE A 220 17.06 14.24 -0.02
N PRO A 221 18.06 14.60 0.81
CA PRO A 221 17.87 14.86 2.25
C PRO A 221 16.96 16.07 2.58
N GLY A 222 16.65 16.91 1.59
CA GLY A 222 15.70 18.01 1.72
C GLY A 222 14.24 17.61 1.51
N VAL A 223 13.97 16.36 1.11
CA VAL A 223 12.63 15.83 0.85
C VAL A 223 12.15 15.05 2.06
N ASP A 224 10.85 15.16 2.35
CA ASP A 224 10.19 14.39 3.40
C ASP A 224 10.01 12.92 3.00
N PRO A 225 10.61 11.96 3.74
CA PRO A 225 10.56 10.56 3.36
C PRO A 225 9.28 9.91 3.92
N ILE A 226 8.14 10.42 3.44
CA ILE A 226 6.78 9.99 3.76
C ILE A 226 6.12 9.38 2.52
N LEU A 227 5.31 8.35 2.74
CA LEU A 227 4.46 7.74 1.72
C LEU A 227 3.20 8.58 1.46
N GLY A 228 2.61 8.44 0.28
CA GLY A 228 1.41 9.18 -0.11
C GLY A 228 0.85 8.74 -1.45
N PRO A 229 -0.10 9.50 -2.03
CA PRO A 229 -0.82 9.11 -3.24
C PRO A 229 0.01 9.23 -4.54
N GLU A 230 1.19 9.85 -4.48
CA GLU A 230 2.15 9.92 -5.59
C GLU A 230 3.32 8.96 -5.36
N MET A 231 3.68 8.21 -6.41
CA MET A 231 4.78 7.24 -6.39
C MET A 231 6.16 7.93 -6.32
N LYS A 232 7.03 7.46 -5.42
CA LYS A 232 8.40 7.96 -5.23
C LYS A 232 9.47 6.88 -5.35
N SER A 233 9.11 5.61 -5.25
CA SER A 233 10.03 4.48 -5.38
C SER A 233 10.64 4.39 -6.78
N THR A 234 11.85 3.83 -6.86
CA THR A 234 12.60 3.66 -8.12
C THR A 234 12.83 2.20 -8.49
N GLY A 235 12.63 1.28 -7.55
CA GLY A 235 12.80 -0.15 -7.75
C GLY A 235 11.95 -0.95 -6.76
N GLU A 236 12.05 -2.26 -6.87
CA GLU A 236 11.33 -3.22 -6.03
C GLU A 236 12.18 -4.46 -5.81
N VAL A 237 11.89 -5.16 -4.71
CA VAL A 237 12.49 -6.44 -4.33
C VAL A 237 11.39 -7.45 -4.01
N MET A 238 11.74 -8.72 -3.97
CA MET A 238 10.81 -9.82 -3.73
C MET A 238 11.34 -10.74 -2.62
N GLY A 239 10.61 -10.82 -1.52
CA GLY A 239 10.80 -11.81 -0.47
C GLY A 239 9.90 -13.04 -0.69
N VAL A 240 10.38 -14.22 -0.31
CA VAL A 240 9.63 -15.49 -0.43
C VAL A 240 9.72 -16.28 0.87
N GLY A 241 8.58 -16.73 1.39
CA GLY A 241 8.51 -17.43 2.67
C GLY A 241 7.33 -18.41 2.77
N ARG A 242 7.43 -19.35 3.72
CA ARG A 242 6.32 -20.24 4.10
C ARG A 242 5.20 -19.48 4.79
N THR A 243 5.55 -18.41 5.50
CA THR A 243 4.60 -17.50 6.15
C THR A 243 4.75 -16.11 5.55
N PHE A 244 3.69 -15.30 5.69
CA PHE A 244 3.74 -13.88 5.35
C PHE A 244 4.90 -13.17 6.07
N GLY A 245 5.08 -13.45 7.37
CA GLY A 245 6.17 -12.86 8.17
C GLY A 245 7.57 -13.17 7.64
N GLU A 246 7.84 -14.42 7.24
CA GLU A 246 9.13 -14.79 6.62
C GLU A 246 9.34 -14.08 5.27
N ALA A 247 8.29 -14.00 4.45
CA ALA A 247 8.36 -13.33 3.16
C ALA A 247 8.59 -11.82 3.31
N TYR A 248 7.91 -11.18 4.26
CA TYR A 248 8.04 -9.76 4.57
C TYR A 248 9.42 -9.43 5.17
N ASP A 249 9.92 -10.22 6.13
CA ASP A 249 11.27 -10.02 6.66
C ASP A 249 12.33 -10.06 5.55
N LYS A 250 12.24 -11.05 4.66
CA LYS A 250 13.15 -11.16 3.52
C LYS A 250 13.03 -10.01 2.53
N SER A 251 11.82 -9.46 2.32
CA SER A 251 11.67 -8.28 1.46
C SER A 251 12.34 -7.06 2.08
N GLN A 252 12.24 -6.87 3.40
CA GLN A 252 12.90 -5.77 4.10
C GLN A 252 14.43 -5.89 4.04
N TRP A 253 14.97 -7.10 4.25
CA TRP A 253 16.40 -7.37 4.05
C TRP A 253 16.86 -7.06 2.62
N ALA A 254 16.09 -7.50 1.62
CA ALA A 254 16.43 -7.26 0.21
C ALA A 254 16.35 -5.77 -0.16
N ALA A 255 15.44 -5.01 0.47
CA ALA A 255 15.29 -3.56 0.30
C ALA A 255 16.41 -2.76 1.00
N ASN A 256 17.34 -3.44 1.68
CA ASN A 256 18.41 -2.86 2.49
C ASN A 256 17.88 -2.03 3.67
N ASP A 257 16.82 -2.51 4.31
CA ASP A 257 16.24 -1.91 5.51
C ASP A 257 15.82 -3.02 6.50
N PRO A 258 16.78 -3.76 7.09
CA PRO A 258 16.46 -4.90 7.94
C PRO A 258 15.73 -4.48 9.21
N ILE A 259 14.73 -5.27 9.62
CA ILE A 259 13.94 -5.01 10.82
C ILE A 259 14.80 -5.27 12.07
N PRO A 260 14.87 -4.32 13.03
CA PRO A 260 15.61 -4.50 14.29
C PRO A 260 14.96 -5.63 15.11
N GLN A 261 15.78 -6.51 15.68
CA GLN A 261 15.29 -7.72 16.38
C GLN A 261 15.00 -7.50 17.88
N SER A 262 15.47 -6.39 18.44
CA SER A 262 15.29 -6.01 19.85
C SER A 262 15.55 -4.52 20.00
N GLY A 263 15.13 -3.94 21.12
CA GLY A 263 15.50 -2.57 21.48
C GLY A 263 14.31 -1.74 21.94
N ARG A 264 14.31 -0.46 21.57
CA ARG A 264 13.25 0.49 21.95
C ARG A 264 12.46 0.96 20.73
N VAL A 265 11.13 0.91 20.86
CA VAL A 265 10.19 1.33 19.81
C VAL A 265 9.58 2.67 20.15
N LEU A 266 9.62 3.60 19.20
CA LEU A 266 8.85 4.84 19.25
C LEU A 266 7.48 4.65 18.60
N LEU A 267 6.41 4.86 19.36
CA LEU A 267 5.02 4.91 18.88
C LEU A 267 4.52 6.36 18.87
N SER A 268 4.26 6.90 17.68
CA SER A 268 3.69 8.24 17.53
C SER A 268 2.65 8.24 16.41
N VAL A 269 1.42 7.92 16.78
CA VAL A 269 0.32 7.68 15.82
C VAL A 269 -0.70 8.81 15.80
N ARG A 270 -1.46 8.90 14.70
CA ARG A 270 -2.57 9.85 14.52
C ARG A 270 -3.80 9.37 15.28
N ASP A 271 -4.75 10.27 15.52
CA ASP A 271 -5.92 9.96 16.34
C ASP A 271 -6.78 8.81 15.81
N PRO A 272 -7.09 8.71 14.49
CA PRO A 272 -7.87 7.60 13.95
C PRO A 272 -7.22 6.21 14.10
N ASP A 273 -5.90 6.16 14.30
CA ASP A 273 -5.14 4.91 14.37
C ASP A 273 -4.93 4.42 15.82
N LYS A 274 -5.44 5.16 16.81
CA LYS A 274 -5.29 4.84 18.24
C LYS A 274 -6.03 3.58 18.67
N ASP A 275 -7.08 3.18 17.94
CA ASP A 275 -7.82 1.95 18.19
C ASP A 275 -6.95 0.69 17.94
N GLN A 276 -6.07 0.78 16.95
CA GLN A 276 -5.11 -0.27 16.57
C GLN A 276 -3.81 -0.21 17.38
N LEU A 277 -3.59 0.85 18.17
CA LEU A 277 -2.35 1.07 18.90
C LEU A 277 -2.15 0.05 20.03
N LEU A 278 -3.21 -0.30 20.76
CA LEU A 278 -3.09 -1.19 21.92
C LEU A 278 -2.66 -2.62 21.55
N PRO A 279 -3.30 -3.29 20.56
CA PRO A 279 -2.82 -4.60 20.13
C PRO A 279 -1.38 -4.57 19.62
N LEU A 280 -1.01 -3.53 18.87
CA LEU A 280 0.35 -3.37 18.35
C LEU A 280 1.38 -3.17 19.48
N ALA A 281 1.06 -2.33 20.48
CA ALA A 281 1.92 -2.11 21.64
C ALA A 281 2.12 -3.39 22.45
N GLN A 282 1.04 -4.15 22.69
CA GLN A 282 1.12 -5.44 23.38
C GLN A 282 2.01 -6.43 22.60
N ASP A 283 1.80 -6.56 21.29
CA ASP A 283 2.57 -7.47 20.45
C ASP A 283 4.08 -7.15 20.49
N LEU A 284 4.45 -5.87 20.49
CA LEU A 284 5.85 -5.44 20.59
C LEU A 284 6.46 -5.73 21.97
N LEU A 285 5.69 -5.54 23.05
CA LEU A 285 6.11 -5.89 24.41
C LEU A 285 6.30 -7.40 24.57
N ASP A 286 5.41 -8.20 24.00
CA ASP A 286 5.49 -9.67 24.01
C ASP A 286 6.73 -10.17 23.26
N LEU A 287 7.17 -9.42 22.23
CA LEU A 287 8.42 -9.64 21.51
C LEU A 287 9.68 -9.14 22.27
N GLY A 288 9.49 -8.52 23.44
CA GLY A 288 10.58 -8.08 24.32
C GLY A 288 11.12 -6.68 24.05
N PHE A 289 10.42 -5.87 23.24
CA PHE A 289 10.80 -4.46 23.05
C PHE A 289 10.40 -3.60 24.25
N SER A 290 11.12 -2.50 24.45
CA SER A 290 10.66 -1.41 25.31
C SER A 290 9.93 -0.34 24.48
N LEU A 291 8.93 0.32 25.05
CA LEU A 291 8.13 1.32 24.33
C LEU A 291 8.41 2.73 24.83
N CYS A 292 8.58 3.67 23.90
CA CYS A 292 8.38 5.08 24.14
C CYS A 292 7.33 5.65 23.19
N ALA A 293 6.62 6.70 23.61
CA ALA A 293 5.53 7.25 22.80
C ALA A 293 5.33 8.74 23.03
N THR A 294 4.85 9.45 22.00
CA THR A 294 4.42 10.85 22.18
C THR A 294 3.23 10.91 23.12
N ARG A 295 3.06 12.03 23.84
CA ARG A 295 2.05 12.15 24.93
C ARG A 295 0.68 11.56 24.61
N GLY A 296 0.14 11.85 23.43
CA GLY A 296 -1.18 11.36 23.01
C GLY A 296 -1.22 9.85 22.78
N SER A 297 -0.15 9.24 22.28
CA SER A 297 -0.02 7.79 22.14
C SER A 297 0.32 7.12 23.49
N ALA A 298 1.20 7.74 24.28
CA ALA A 298 1.59 7.27 25.61
C ALA A 298 0.40 7.21 26.57
N SER A 299 -0.49 8.20 26.55
CA SER A 299 -1.71 8.19 27.39
C SER A 299 -2.56 6.96 27.10
N VAL A 300 -2.85 6.68 25.83
CA VAL A 300 -3.68 5.53 25.42
C VAL A 300 -3.07 4.21 25.92
N ILE A 301 -1.77 4.04 25.74
CA ILE A 301 -1.04 2.82 26.15
C ILE A 301 -0.99 2.69 27.68
N ALA A 302 -0.69 3.78 28.39
CA ALA A 302 -0.61 3.80 29.84
C ALA A 302 -1.97 3.60 30.52
N ASP A 303 -3.05 4.16 29.95
CA ASP A 303 -4.43 3.98 30.43
C ASP A 303 -4.88 2.51 30.32
N ALA A 304 -4.31 1.75 29.38
CA ALA A 304 -4.49 0.30 29.26
C ALA A 304 -3.59 -0.52 30.21
N GLY A 305 -2.75 0.12 31.03
CA GLY A 305 -1.86 -0.52 31.98
C GLY A 305 -0.58 -1.09 31.38
N LEU A 306 -0.26 -0.76 30.13
CA LEU A 306 0.95 -1.23 29.45
C LEU A 306 2.14 -0.31 29.74
N PRO A 307 3.36 -0.86 29.92
CA PRO A 307 4.56 -0.07 30.15
C PRO A 307 4.92 0.76 28.91
N VAL A 308 5.03 2.08 29.09
CA VAL A 308 5.45 3.03 28.05
C VAL A 308 6.08 4.25 28.68
N GLU A 309 7.17 4.74 28.08
CA GLU A 309 7.80 5.99 28.49
C GLU A 309 7.36 7.16 27.59
N PRO A 310 6.82 8.26 28.15
CA PRO A 310 6.50 9.42 27.35
C PRO A 310 7.76 10.11 26.82
N ILE A 311 7.74 10.55 25.56
CA ILE A 311 8.82 11.32 24.94
C ILE A 311 8.28 12.60 24.28
N ASN A 312 9.06 13.68 24.36
CA ASN A 312 8.67 14.98 23.82
C ASN A 312 8.81 15.02 22.29
N LYS A 313 7.84 15.66 21.63
CA LYS A 313 8.04 16.17 20.27
C LYS A 313 9.06 17.30 20.25
N VAL A 314 9.60 17.64 19.07
CA VAL A 314 10.57 18.74 18.91
C VAL A 314 10.03 20.07 19.47
N VAL A 315 8.73 20.33 19.29
CA VAL A 315 8.06 21.55 19.77
C VAL A 315 7.78 21.55 21.28
N GLU A 316 7.98 20.42 21.95
CA GLU A 316 7.55 20.19 23.34
C GLU A 316 8.68 20.36 24.37
N GLY A 317 9.95 20.43 23.94
CA GLY A 317 11.11 20.62 24.80
C GLY A 317 12.10 19.45 24.76
N ARG A 318 13.26 19.62 25.43
CA ARG A 318 14.39 18.67 25.38
C ARG A 318 14.54 17.82 26.65
N PRO A 319 15.05 16.57 26.55
CA PRO A 319 15.37 15.86 25.30
C PRO A 319 14.10 15.51 24.51
N ASP A 320 14.20 15.59 23.18
CA ASP A 320 13.11 15.27 22.25
C ASP A 320 13.39 14.00 21.43
N ILE A 321 12.40 13.56 20.64
CA ILE A 321 12.52 12.38 19.76
C ILE A 321 13.79 12.42 18.88
N THR A 322 14.13 13.58 18.31
CA THR A 322 15.29 13.68 17.43
C THR A 322 16.60 13.57 18.19
N ASP A 323 16.64 13.99 19.46
CA ASP A 323 17.79 13.77 20.33
C ASP A 323 17.93 12.25 20.62
N ALA A 324 16.83 11.56 20.97
CA ALA A 324 16.84 10.12 21.24
C ALA A 324 17.27 9.29 20.01
N ILE A 325 16.81 9.65 18.80
CA ILE A 325 17.24 8.99 17.55
C ILE A 325 18.76 9.17 17.35
N LYS A 326 19.28 10.40 17.51
CA LYS A 326 20.71 10.70 17.33
C LYS A 326 21.60 10.05 18.40
N ASN A 327 21.05 9.81 19.58
CA ASN A 327 21.74 9.09 20.66
C ASN A 327 21.66 7.56 20.52
N HIS A 328 21.05 7.04 19.45
CA HIS A 328 20.81 5.61 19.26
C HIS A 328 20.01 4.96 20.39
N GLU A 329 19.03 5.70 20.92
CA GLU A 329 18.11 5.22 21.97
C GLU A 329 16.83 4.61 21.40
N ILE A 330 16.62 4.67 20.08
CA ILE A 330 15.42 4.18 19.39
C ILE A 330 15.87 3.33 18.20
N ASP A 331 15.34 2.13 18.10
CA ASP A 331 15.70 1.14 17.07
C ASP A 331 14.60 0.99 16.00
N LEU A 332 13.34 1.16 16.40
CA LEU A 332 12.16 1.03 15.55
C LEU A 332 11.22 2.22 15.76
N ILE A 333 10.71 2.81 14.68
CA ILE A 333 9.74 3.91 14.75
C ILE A 333 8.46 3.54 13.98
N ILE A 334 7.31 3.70 14.62
CA ILE A 334 6.00 3.62 13.98
C ILE A 334 5.36 5.01 14.09
N ASN A 335 5.38 5.75 12.97
CA ASN A 335 4.93 7.13 12.92
C ASN A 335 3.90 7.39 11.81
N THR A 336 2.62 7.39 12.17
CA THR A 336 1.53 7.75 11.26
C THR A 336 1.13 9.21 11.44
N THR A 337 0.81 9.91 10.35
CA THR A 337 0.44 11.34 10.38
C THR A 337 -0.68 11.64 9.39
N GLU A 338 -1.53 12.61 9.70
CA GLU A 338 -2.58 13.10 8.79
C GLU A 338 -2.68 14.63 8.81
N GLY A 339 -3.04 15.21 7.66
CA GLY A 339 -3.12 16.66 7.48
C GLY A 339 -1.76 17.35 7.32
N LYS A 340 -1.73 18.46 6.58
CA LYS A 340 -0.50 19.15 6.16
C LYS A 340 0.38 19.57 7.35
N GLN A 341 -0.22 20.14 8.40
CA GLN A 341 0.52 20.63 9.55
C GLN A 341 1.19 19.49 10.32
N ALA A 342 0.47 18.41 10.63
CA ALA A 342 1.05 17.30 11.39
C ALA A 342 2.12 16.55 10.59
N ILE A 343 1.96 16.46 9.25
CA ILE A 343 2.99 15.94 8.35
C ILE A 343 4.24 16.80 8.45
N ALA A 344 4.12 18.13 8.32
CA ALA A 344 5.24 19.06 8.41
C ALA A 344 5.93 19.03 9.78
N ASP A 345 5.18 18.99 10.87
CA ASP A 345 5.71 18.93 12.24
C ASP A 345 6.47 17.63 12.51
N SER A 346 6.09 16.54 11.84
CA SER A 346 6.70 15.22 12.01
C SER A 346 7.83 14.93 11.01
N PHE A 347 8.06 15.81 10.02
CA PHE A 347 9.14 15.67 9.03
C PHE A 347 10.50 15.48 9.70
N ALA A 348 10.76 16.21 10.79
CA ALA A 348 12.01 16.10 11.53
C ALA A 348 12.27 14.69 12.07
N ILE A 349 11.23 13.95 12.47
CA ILE A 349 11.34 12.57 12.97
C ILE A 349 11.79 11.66 11.84
N ARG A 350 11.04 11.61 10.74
CA ARG A 350 11.32 10.73 9.60
C ARG A 350 12.67 11.03 8.96
N ARG A 351 13.01 12.31 8.79
CA ARG A 351 14.32 12.72 8.28
C ARG A 351 15.46 12.27 9.19
N THR A 352 15.31 12.43 10.51
CA THR A 352 16.36 12.05 11.46
C THR A 352 16.49 10.53 11.52
N ALA A 353 15.39 9.78 11.44
CA ALA A 353 15.40 8.32 11.36
C ALA A 353 16.19 7.83 10.13
N LEU A 354 15.85 8.34 8.95
CA LEU A 354 16.54 8.02 7.70
C LEU A 354 18.04 8.36 7.75
N GLN A 355 18.40 9.52 8.31
CA GLN A 355 19.81 9.95 8.42
C GLN A 355 20.65 9.11 9.39
N ASN A 356 20.01 8.47 10.37
CA ASN A 356 20.68 7.64 11.38
C ASN A 356 20.47 6.14 11.16
N ASN A 357 19.88 5.74 10.02
CA ASN A 357 19.54 4.35 9.69
C ASN A 357 18.70 3.66 10.77
N VAL A 358 17.73 4.38 11.34
CA VAL A 358 16.73 3.80 12.24
C VAL A 358 15.53 3.35 11.41
N TYR A 359 15.19 2.07 11.47
CA TYR A 359 14.05 1.50 10.74
C TYR A 359 12.77 2.22 11.16
N TYR A 360 11.95 2.61 10.18
CA TYR A 360 10.67 3.23 10.46
C TYR A 360 9.60 2.84 9.46
N THR A 361 8.36 2.83 9.92
CA THR A 361 7.19 2.72 9.06
C THR A 361 6.22 3.87 9.33
N THR A 362 5.55 4.30 8.27
CA THR A 362 4.61 5.44 8.32
C THR A 362 3.14 5.02 8.35
N THR A 363 2.86 3.71 8.49
CA THR A 363 1.50 3.16 8.51
C THR A 363 1.32 2.17 9.66
N MET A 364 0.10 2.05 10.19
CA MET A 364 -0.21 1.02 11.19
C MET A 364 -0.09 -0.39 10.62
N ALA A 365 -0.45 -0.57 9.35
CA ALA A 365 -0.37 -1.86 8.69
C ALA A 365 1.08 -2.31 8.48
N GLY A 366 1.99 -1.41 8.11
CA GLY A 366 3.42 -1.68 8.11
C GLY A 366 3.95 -2.05 9.50
N GLY A 367 3.45 -1.40 10.56
CA GLY A 367 3.74 -1.78 11.94
C GLY A 367 3.33 -3.21 12.29
N ARG A 368 2.14 -3.65 11.84
CA ARG A 368 1.69 -5.04 12.01
C ARG A 368 2.48 -6.03 11.17
N ALA A 369 2.88 -5.65 9.96
CA ALA A 369 3.73 -6.47 9.10
C ALA A 369 5.12 -6.68 9.74
N VAL A 370 5.68 -5.65 10.37
CA VAL A 370 6.90 -5.75 11.19
C VAL A 370 6.73 -6.74 12.34
N VAL A 371 5.63 -6.67 13.09
CA VAL A 371 5.34 -7.67 14.14
C VAL A 371 5.24 -9.09 13.56
N ALA A 372 4.58 -9.26 12.41
CA ALA A 372 4.48 -10.57 11.76
C ALA A 372 5.85 -11.13 11.36
N ALA A 373 6.74 -10.27 10.86
CA ALA A 373 8.13 -10.62 10.59
C ALA A 373 8.90 -10.97 11.86
N LEU A 374 8.78 -10.19 12.93
CA LEU A 374 9.47 -10.45 14.22
C LEU A 374 9.00 -11.72 14.91
N ARG A 375 7.74 -12.11 14.71
CA ARG A 375 7.19 -13.39 15.19
C ARG A 375 7.76 -14.59 14.42
N HIS A 376 8.34 -14.39 13.25
CA HIS A 376 9.01 -15.46 12.53
C HIS A 376 10.31 -15.85 13.24
N GLN A 377 10.23 -16.88 14.07
CA GLN A 377 11.39 -17.51 14.70
C GLN A 377 11.86 -18.66 13.82
N GLY A 378 12.83 -18.40 12.94
CA GLY A 378 13.38 -19.41 12.04
C GLY A 378 14.67 -18.96 11.38
N GLU A 379 15.48 -19.92 10.91
CA GLU A 379 16.59 -19.61 10.02
C GLU A 379 16.05 -19.14 8.67
N ILE A 380 16.72 -18.16 8.06
CA ILE A 380 16.37 -17.68 6.72
C ILE A 380 16.63 -18.80 5.71
N GLU A 381 15.56 -19.47 5.27
CA GLU A 381 15.65 -20.45 4.18
C GLU A 381 15.81 -19.76 2.82
N VAL A 382 16.66 -20.28 1.95
CA VAL A 382 16.84 -19.75 0.59
C VAL A 382 16.13 -20.65 -0.41
N TYR A 383 15.37 -20.04 -1.32
CA TYR A 383 14.65 -20.75 -2.38
C TYR A 383 15.18 -20.31 -3.74
N CYS A 384 15.52 -21.27 -4.61
CA CYS A 384 15.77 -20.95 -6.01
C CYS A 384 14.44 -20.94 -6.78
N LEU A 385 14.34 -20.05 -7.76
CA LEU A 385 13.11 -19.84 -8.52
C LEU A 385 12.67 -21.10 -9.27
N GLN A 386 13.63 -21.90 -9.74
CA GLN A 386 13.37 -23.14 -10.47
C GLN A 386 12.61 -24.14 -9.61
N SER A 387 13.08 -24.39 -8.38
CA SER A 387 12.40 -25.30 -7.46
C SER A 387 11.02 -24.79 -7.06
N LEU A 388 10.83 -23.48 -6.93
CA LEU A 388 9.49 -22.91 -6.68
C LEU A 388 8.53 -23.19 -7.85
N HIS A 389 9.03 -23.19 -9.09
CA HIS A 389 8.20 -23.42 -10.29
C HIS A 389 7.97 -24.90 -10.61
N GLU A 390 8.91 -25.78 -10.27
CA GLU A 390 8.76 -27.23 -10.43
C GLU A 390 7.56 -27.76 -9.66
N VAL A 391 7.40 -27.35 -8.39
CA VAL A 391 6.28 -27.81 -7.55
C VAL A 391 4.92 -27.36 -8.12
N ILE A 392 4.84 -26.17 -8.73
CA ILE A 392 3.64 -25.70 -9.44
C ILE A 392 3.34 -26.56 -10.67
N GLY A 393 4.38 -26.99 -11.38
CA GLY A 393 4.27 -27.83 -12.58
C GLY A 393 3.79 -29.25 -12.29
N GLU A 394 4.19 -29.85 -11.16
CA GLU A 394 3.81 -31.22 -10.77
C GLU A 394 2.34 -31.38 -10.35
N ARG A 395 1.66 -30.28 -10.01
CA ARG A 395 0.25 -30.28 -9.55
C ARG A 395 -0.79 -30.08 -10.67
N ARG A 396 -0.35 -29.95 -11.92
CA ARG A 396 -1.20 -29.82 -13.12
C ARG A 396 -1.18 -31.11 -13.92
#